data_AF-A0A942KBI7-F1
#
_entry.id   AF-A0A942KBI7-F1
#
_cell.length_a   1.000
_cell.length_b   1.000
_cell.length_c   1.000
_cell.angle_alpha   90.00
_cell.angle_beta   90.00
_cell.angle_gamma   90.00
#
_symmetry.space_group_name_H-M   'P 1'
#
loop_
_entity.id
_entity.type
_entity.pdbx_description
1 polymer ?
#
loop_
_entity_poly.entity_id
_entity_poly.type
_entity_poly.pdbx_seq_one_letter_code
_entity_poly.pdbx_strand_id
1 'polypeptide(L)'
;MLANANYVTQTEPVSIYAGALVHDIGKLFFTRRILRGATPLNAEERAIIWQHPALGAELAPNFGLVDYIDIIAQHHERFDGSGYPWGLRGSQISLAARVVAVADALEVMTTGRPYQPAKPLHTAIDELESLSGAQFCPQVIEGVAGGRYEFSCGFSYGMSANAASSAVLTSMPR
;
A
#
# COMPACT_ATOMS: atom_id res chain seq x y z
N MET A 1 20.46 36.47 -11.07
CA MET A 1 19.45 36.24 -10.02
C MET A 1 19.52 34.78 -9.61
N LEU A 2 20.33 34.49 -8.59
CA LEU A 2 20.38 33.18 -7.95
C LEU A 2 19.32 33.19 -6.85
N ALA A 3 18.18 32.57 -7.10
CA ALA A 3 17.19 32.33 -6.06
C ALA A 3 17.62 31.07 -5.31
N ASN A 4 18.14 31.29 -4.10
CA ASN A 4 18.34 30.29 -3.07
C ASN A 4 17.02 29.56 -2.81
N ALA A 5 16.88 28.35 -3.36
CA ALA A 5 15.87 27.41 -2.93
C ALA A 5 16.56 26.40 -2.01
N ASN A 6 16.72 26.79 -0.74
CA ASN A 6 16.78 25.84 0.35
C ASN A 6 15.41 25.14 0.41
N TYR A 7 15.16 24.19 -0.49
CA TYR A 7 14.11 23.21 -0.29
C TYR A 7 14.56 22.34 0.87
N VAL A 8 13.97 22.65 2.02
CA VAL A 8 14.12 21.96 3.28
C VAL A 8 14.07 20.45 3.01
N THR A 9 15.23 19.83 3.20
CA THR A 9 15.43 18.40 3.22
C THR A 9 14.81 17.86 4.50
N GLN A 10 13.50 17.62 4.50
CA GLN A 10 12.78 16.69 5.39
C GLN A 10 11.54 16.20 4.65
N THR A 11 11.68 15.21 3.77
CA THR A 11 10.53 14.47 3.25
C THR A 11 9.98 13.63 4.38
N GLU A 12 8.86 14.03 4.97
CA GLU A 12 8.08 13.18 5.86
C GLU A 12 7.90 11.79 5.22
N PRO A 13 8.01 10.68 5.97
CA PRO A 13 7.82 9.36 5.41
C PRO A 13 6.42 9.25 4.80
N VAL A 14 6.35 8.84 3.54
CA VAL A 14 5.08 8.63 2.83
C VAL A 14 4.23 7.63 3.62
N SER A 15 3.02 8.05 4.00
CA SER A 15 2.07 7.18 4.70
C SER A 15 1.60 6.06 3.77
N ILE A 16 2.05 4.83 4.03
CA ILE A 16 1.63 3.63 3.30
C ILE A 16 0.11 3.46 3.41
N TYR A 17 -0.47 3.74 4.58
CA TYR A 17 -1.92 3.66 4.79
C TYR A 17 -2.68 4.63 3.88
N ALA A 18 -2.25 5.89 3.81
CA ALA A 18 -2.89 6.87 2.93
C ALA A 18 -2.75 6.48 1.45
N GLY A 19 -1.58 6.00 1.04
CA GLY A 19 -1.35 5.47 -0.30
C GLY A 19 -2.24 4.26 -0.62
N ALA A 20 -2.43 3.35 0.34
CA ALA A 20 -3.33 2.21 0.20
C ALA A 20 -4.79 2.64 0.02
N LEU A 21 -5.24 3.72 0.64
CA LEU A 21 -6.62 4.23 0.43
C LEU A 21 -6.84 4.76 -0.99
N VAL A 22 -5.79 5.24 -1.66
CA VAL A 22 -5.89 5.91 -2.96
C VAL A 22 -5.29 5.13 -4.13
N HIS A 23 -4.73 3.94 -3.89
CA HIS A 23 -4.00 3.14 -4.89
C HIS A 23 -4.81 2.90 -6.18
N ASP A 24 -6.14 2.82 -6.01
CA ASP A 24 -7.10 2.50 -7.05
C ASP A 24 -7.77 3.71 -7.72
N ILE A 25 -7.27 4.95 -7.47
CA ILE A 25 -7.92 6.17 -7.98
C ILE A 25 -8.10 6.19 -9.51
N GLY A 26 -7.25 5.50 -10.25
CA GLY A 26 -7.40 5.37 -11.72
C GLY A 26 -8.66 4.63 -12.16
N LYS A 27 -9.33 3.88 -11.28
CA LYS A 27 -10.63 3.24 -11.59
C LYS A 27 -11.75 4.27 -11.84
N LEU A 28 -11.55 5.55 -11.51
CA LEU A 28 -12.48 6.64 -11.82
C LEU A 28 -12.77 6.80 -13.33
N PHE A 29 -11.85 6.35 -14.20
CA PHE A 29 -12.05 6.39 -15.65
C PHE A 29 -12.96 5.28 -16.20
N PHE A 30 -13.34 4.30 -15.37
CA PHE A 30 -14.08 3.14 -15.83
C PHE A 30 -15.58 3.21 -15.50
N THR A 31 -16.39 2.67 -16.39
CA THR A 31 -17.84 2.59 -16.16
C THR A 31 -18.18 1.59 -15.06
N ARG A 32 -19.30 1.83 -14.34
CA ARG A 32 -19.82 0.89 -13.33
C ARG A 32 -20.02 -0.53 -13.88
N ARG A 33 -20.37 -0.67 -15.16
CA ARG A 33 -20.57 -1.97 -15.82
C ARG A 33 -19.29 -2.82 -15.77
N ILE A 34 -18.15 -2.21 -16.09
CA ILE A 34 -16.84 -2.88 -16.09
C ILE A 34 -16.40 -3.21 -14.66
N LEU A 35 -16.68 -2.31 -13.70
CA LEU A 35 -16.26 -2.49 -12.30
C LEU A 35 -17.13 -3.47 -11.50
N ARG A 36 -18.40 -3.66 -11.87
CA ARG A 36 -19.39 -4.45 -11.10
C ARG A 36 -19.91 -5.68 -11.87
N GLY A 37 -19.12 -6.20 -12.81
CA GLY A 37 -19.48 -7.40 -13.54
C GLY A 37 -19.69 -8.61 -12.61
N ALA A 38 -20.78 -9.36 -12.81
CA ALA A 38 -21.06 -10.59 -12.07
C ALA A 38 -20.23 -11.78 -12.58
N THR A 39 -19.61 -11.65 -13.75
CA THR A 39 -18.76 -12.65 -14.38
C THR A 39 -17.30 -12.22 -14.38
N PRO A 40 -16.35 -13.16 -14.49
CA PRO A 40 -14.95 -12.83 -14.73
C PRO A 40 -14.78 -11.94 -15.97
N LEU A 41 -13.83 -11.02 -15.88
CA LEU A 41 -13.48 -10.10 -16.97
C LEU A 41 -12.94 -10.88 -18.16
N ASN A 42 -13.45 -10.57 -19.36
CA ASN A 42 -12.87 -11.06 -20.60
C ASN A 42 -11.50 -10.39 -20.87
N ALA A 43 -10.81 -10.80 -21.93
CA ALA A 43 -9.47 -10.29 -22.24
C ALA A 43 -9.45 -8.77 -22.51
N GLU A 44 -10.46 -8.26 -23.20
CA GLU A 44 -10.59 -6.84 -23.56
C GLU A 44 -10.88 -5.98 -22.33
N GLU A 45 -11.84 -6.41 -21.51
CA GLU A 45 -12.21 -5.74 -20.25
C GLU A 45 -11.03 -5.72 -19.26
N ARG A 46 -10.24 -6.80 -19.23
CA ARG A 46 -9.03 -6.88 -18.42
C ARG A 46 -7.95 -5.92 -18.92
N ALA A 47 -7.73 -5.84 -20.22
CA ALA A 47 -6.77 -4.90 -20.81
C ALA A 47 -7.16 -3.44 -20.54
N ILE A 48 -8.46 -3.13 -20.44
CA ILE A 48 -8.94 -1.81 -19.99
C ILE A 48 -8.63 -1.61 -18.51
N ILE A 49 -9.02 -2.55 -17.65
CA ILE A 49 -8.84 -2.40 -16.20
C ILE A 49 -7.36 -2.29 -15.82
N TRP A 50 -6.46 -3.03 -16.48
CA TRP A 50 -5.02 -2.97 -16.21
C TRP A 50 -4.38 -1.60 -16.44
N GLN A 51 -5.10 -0.66 -17.06
CA GLN A 51 -4.63 0.71 -17.24
C GLN A 51 -4.77 1.58 -15.98
N HIS A 52 -5.56 1.18 -14.97
CA HIS A 52 -5.81 2.04 -13.81
C HIS A 52 -4.57 2.47 -13.01
N PRO A 53 -3.47 1.70 -12.88
CA PRO A 53 -2.30 2.20 -12.15
C PRO A 53 -1.66 3.37 -12.89
N ALA A 54 -1.52 3.25 -14.22
CA ALA A 54 -0.96 4.29 -15.07
C ALA A 54 -1.86 5.54 -15.11
N LEU A 55 -3.17 5.35 -15.32
CA LEU A 55 -4.14 6.44 -15.32
C LEU A 55 -4.26 7.11 -13.94
N GLY A 56 -4.13 6.34 -12.86
CA GLY A 56 -4.13 6.85 -11.49
C GLY A 56 -2.92 7.74 -11.22
N ALA A 57 -1.74 7.33 -11.68
CA ALA A 57 -0.52 8.13 -11.57
C ALA A 57 -0.61 9.45 -12.35
N GLU A 58 -1.23 9.44 -13.54
CA GLU A 58 -1.50 10.65 -14.32
C GLU A 58 -2.47 11.60 -13.60
N LEU A 59 -3.48 11.06 -12.91
CA LEU A 59 -4.45 11.86 -12.15
C LEU A 59 -3.92 12.38 -10.81
N ALA A 60 -2.99 11.68 -10.18
CA ALA A 60 -2.55 11.96 -8.80
C ALA A 60 -2.22 13.44 -8.53
N PRO A 61 -1.53 14.19 -9.41
CA PRO A 61 -1.27 15.61 -9.20
C PRO A 61 -2.54 16.46 -9.06
N ASN A 62 -3.61 16.13 -9.78
CA ASN A 62 -4.87 16.89 -9.78
C ASN A 62 -5.63 16.75 -8.45
N PHE A 63 -5.29 15.73 -7.66
CA PHE A 63 -5.89 15.46 -6.35
C PHE A 63 -4.93 15.70 -5.19
N GLY A 64 -3.74 16.27 -5.44
CA GLY A 64 -2.73 16.47 -4.39
C GLY A 64 -2.12 15.17 -3.86
N LEU A 65 -2.08 14.12 -4.67
CA LEU A 65 -1.61 12.77 -4.30
C LEU A 65 -0.20 12.48 -4.84
N VAL A 66 0.59 13.51 -5.12
CA VAL A 66 1.93 13.38 -5.74
C VAL A 66 2.86 12.48 -4.95
N ASP A 67 2.76 12.52 -3.61
CA ASP A 67 3.59 11.70 -2.71
C ASP A 67 3.26 10.20 -2.78
N TYR A 68 2.11 9.83 -3.36
CA TYR A 68 1.62 8.45 -3.44
C TYR A 68 1.72 7.85 -4.85
N ILE A 69 2.30 8.57 -5.83
CA ILE A 69 2.37 8.14 -7.23
C ILE A 69 2.98 6.74 -7.37
N ASP A 70 4.07 6.45 -6.65
CA ASP A 70 4.71 5.13 -6.73
C ASP A 70 3.79 4.01 -6.22
N ILE A 71 3.01 4.25 -5.18
CA ILE A 71 2.04 3.27 -4.66
C ILE A 71 0.94 3.05 -5.69
N ILE A 72 0.36 4.16 -6.20
CA ILE A 72 -0.73 4.13 -7.18
C ILE A 72 -0.28 3.42 -8.46
N ALA A 73 0.93 3.68 -8.94
CA ALA A 73 1.38 3.17 -10.21
C ALA A 73 1.91 1.73 -10.16
N GLN A 74 2.47 1.31 -9.03
CA GLN A 74 3.27 0.08 -8.94
C GLN A 74 2.62 -1.03 -8.10
N HIS A 75 1.45 -0.81 -7.49
CA HIS A 75 0.81 -1.84 -6.63
C HIS A 75 0.40 -3.13 -7.36
N HIS A 76 0.41 -3.13 -8.70
CA HIS A 76 0.22 -4.31 -9.54
C HIS A 76 1.49 -4.82 -10.24
N GLU A 77 2.63 -4.22 -9.93
CA GLU A 77 3.93 -4.80 -10.29
C GLU A 77 4.18 -6.07 -9.48
N ARG A 78 4.83 -7.05 -10.10
CA ARG A 78 5.14 -8.35 -9.49
C ARG A 78 6.64 -8.42 -9.25
N PHE A 79 7.03 -9.01 -8.13
CA PHE A 79 8.44 -9.04 -7.73
C PHE A 79 9.36 -9.66 -8.79
N ASP A 80 8.86 -10.63 -9.56
CA ASP A 80 9.57 -11.29 -10.66
C ASP A 80 9.65 -10.48 -11.98
N GLY A 81 8.89 -9.39 -12.12
CA GLY A 81 8.81 -8.57 -13.33
C GLY A 81 7.65 -8.93 -14.28
N SER A 82 6.80 -9.90 -13.93
CA SER A 82 5.62 -10.29 -14.73
C SER A 82 4.39 -9.42 -14.51
N GLY A 83 4.53 -8.33 -13.74
CA GLY A 83 3.46 -7.40 -13.41
C GLY A 83 3.25 -6.33 -14.47
N TYR A 84 2.46 -5.32 -14.10
CA TYR A 84 2.10 -4.19 -14.96
C TYR A 84 2.02 -2.91 -14.12
N PRO A 85 2.13 -1.71 -14.72
CA PRO A 85 2.16 -1.43 -16.17
C PRO A 85 3.53 -1.48 -16.84
N TRP A 86 4.64 -1.52 -16.09
CA TRP A 86 5.99 -1.39 -16.63
C TRP A 86 6.86 -2.64 -16.50
N GLY A 87 6.40 -3.67 -15.77
CA GLY A 87 7.15 -4.90 -15.58
C GLY A 87 8.39 -4.69 -14.70
N LEU A 88 8.27 -3.84 -13.69
CA LEU A 88 9.32 -3.55 -12.73
C LEU A 88 9.66 -4.81 -11.93
N ARG A 89 10.95 -5.01 -11.65
CA ARG A 89 11.44 -6.21 -10.95
C ARG A 89 12.12 -5.87 -9.64
N GLY A 90 11.82 -6.66 -8.60
CA GLY A 90 12.52 -6.61 -7.32
C GLY A 90 12.51 -5.22 -6.68
N SER A 91 13.69 -4.63 -6.50
CA SER A 91 13.89 -3.32 -5.87
C SER A 91 13.55 -2.13 -6.76
N GLN A 92 13.22 -2.34 -8.04
CA GLN A 92 12.66 -1.27 -8.89
C GLN A 92 11.25 -0.88 -8.43
N ILE A 93 10.57 -1.77 -7.71
CA ILE A 93 9.27 -1.52 -7.10
C ILE A 93 9.50 -0.87 -5.72
N SER A 94 8.88 0.28 -5.50
CA SER A 94 8.94 0.98 -4.21
C SER A 94 8.52 0.05 -3.07
N LEU A 95 9.17 0.18 -1.91
CA LEU A 95 8.82 -0.64 -0.75
C LEU A 95 7.35 -0.46 -0.36
N ALA A 96 6.86 0.77 -0.42
CA ALA A 96 5.47 1.08 -0.11
C ALA A 96 4.49 0.36 -1.06
N ALA A 97 4.74 0.35 -2.38
CA ALA A 97 3.93 -0.40 -3.32
C ALA A 97 3.99 -1.92 -3.08
N ARG A 98 5.17 -2.46 -2.72
CA ARG A 98 5.33 -3.88 -2.36
C ARG A 98 4.49 -4.26 -1.13
N VAL A 99 4.38 -3.36 -0.15
CA VAL A 99 3.51 -3.56 1.02
C VAL A 99 2.03 -3.50 0.63
N VAL A 100 1.64 -2.50 -0.15
CA VAL A 100 0.25 -2.35 -0.60
C VAL A 100 -0.21 -3.52 -1.47
N ALA A 101 0.65 -4.05 -2.35
CA ALA A 101 0.34 -5.22 -3.17
C ALA A 101 -0.01 -6.47 -2.33
N VAL A 102 0.69 -6.68 -1.21
CA VAL A 102 0.39 -7.77 -0.28
C VAL A 102 -0.92 -7.49 0.48
N ALA A 103 -1.13 -6.26 0.94
CA ALA A 103 -2.35 -5.86 1.64
C ALA A 103 -3.60 -6.01 0.77
N ASP A 104 -3.56 -5.52 -0.48
CA ASP A 104 -4.66 -5.64 -1.45
C ASP A 104 -4.98 -7.11 -1.76
N ALA A 105 -3.95 -7.94 -1.98
CA ALA A 105 -4.15 -9.37 -2.21
C ALA A 105 -4.79 -10.06 -1.00
N LEU A 106 -4.33 -9.76 0.22
CA LEU A 106 -4.88 -10.34 1.44
C LEU A 106 -6.34 -9.93 1.66
N GLU A 107 -6.68 -8.66 1.45
CA GLU A 107 -8.06 -8.17 1.51
C GLU A 107 -8.94 -8.91 0.51
N VAL A 108 -8.52 -9.00 -0.76
CA VAL A 108 -9.26 -9.71 -1.80
C VAL A 108 -9.47 -11.19 -1.46
N MET A 109 -8.45 -11.87 -0.95
CA MET A 109 -8.54 -13.29 -0.58
C MET A 109 -9.52 -13.51 0.58
N THR A 110 -9.53 -12.63 1.58
CA THR A 110 -10.31 -12.79 2.82
C THR A 110 -11.73 -12.22 2.75
N THR A 111 -11.99 -11.28 1.84
CA THR A 111 -13.34 -10.73 1.60
C THR A 111 -14.09 -11.48 0.50
N GLY A 112 -13.37 -12.06 -0.45
CA GLY A 112 -13.95 -12.74 -1.61
C GLY A 112 -14.49 -11.77 -2.67
N ARG A 113 -15.04 -12.34 -3.75
CA ARG A 113 -15.63 -11.66 -4.90
C ARG A 113 -16.92 -12.39 -5.32
N PRO A 114 -17.81 -11.78 -6.13
CA PRO A 114 -19.06 -12.43 -6.56
C PRO A 114 -18.87 -13.84 -7.17
N TYR A 115 -17.73 -14.10 -7.80
CA TYR A 115 -17.37 -15.36 -8.45
C TYR A 115 -16.26 -16.14 -7.72
N GLN A 116 -15.81 -15.70 -6.55
CA GLN A 116 -14.75 -16.36 -5.78
C GLN A 116 -15.00 -16.21 -4.28
N PRO A 117 -15.28 -17.29 -3.53
CA PRO A 117 -15.55 -17.18 -2.10
C PRO A 117 -14.34 -16.69 -1.31
N ALA A 118 -14.61 -16.06 -0.18
CA ALA A 118 -13.60 -15.68 0.81
C ALA A 118 -12.85 -16.92 1.32
N LYS A 119 -11.54 -16.77 1.53
CA LYS A 119 -10.65 -17.76 2.13
C LYS A 119 -10.46 -17.45 3.61
N PRO A 120 -10.31 -18.47 4.49
CA PRO A 120 -9.83 -18.26 5.84
C PRO A 120 -8.47 -17.56 5.84
N LEU A 121 -8.21 -16.73 6.86
CA LEU A 121 -6.98 -15.94 6.96
C LEU A 121 -5.71 -16.80 6.85
N HIS A 122 -5.66 -17.95 7.52
CA HIS A 122 -4.49 -18.84 7.45
C HIS A 122 -4.24 -19.34 6.02
N THR A 123 -5.28 -19.74 5.30
CA THR A 123 -5.18 -20.18 3.91
C THR A 123 -4.71 -19.05 2.99
N ALA A 124 -5.16 -17.82 3.24
CA ALA A 124 -4.70 -16.65 2.49
C ALA A 124 -3.21 -16.37 2.76
N ILE A 125 -2.76 -16.51 4.01
CA ILE A 125 -1.33 -16.38 4.36
C ILE A 125 -0.49 -17.47 3.68
N ASP A 126 -0.91 -18.73 3.73
CA ASP A 126 -0.20 -19.85 3.06
C ASP A 126 -0.04 -19.59 1.55
N GLU A 127 -1.07 -19.03 0.92
CA GLU A 127 -1.04 -18.67 -0.50
C GLU A 127 -0.10 -17.51 -0.79
N LEU A 128 -0.11 -16.45 0.04
CA LEU A 128 0.85 -15.34 -0.06
C LEU A 128 2.30 -15.83 0.07
N GLU A 129 2.57 -16.73 1.02
CA GLU A 129 3.88 -17.36 1.20
C GLU A 129 4.30 -18.18 -0.02
N SER A 130 3.38 -18.96 -0.60
CA SER A 130 3.65 -19.74 -1.82
C SER A 130 4.03 -18.88 -3.03
N LEU A 131 3.64 -17.60 -3.03
CA LEU A 131 3.89 -16.63 -4.09
C LEU A 131 5.07 -15.69 -3.79
N SER A 132 5.79 -15.93 -2.70
CA SER A 132 6.99 -15.18 -2.31
C SER A 132 8.10 -15.30 -3.36
N GLY A 133 8.70 -14.17 -3.73
CA GLY A 133 9.75 -14.09 -4.75
C GLY A 133 9.24 -14.09 -6.19
N ALA A 134 7.98 -14.50 -6.42
CA ALA A 134 7.31 -14.41 -7.72
C ALA A 134 6.39 -13.17 -7.76
N GLN A 135 5.23 -13.25 -7.10
CA GLN A 135 4.31 -12.12 -7.02
C GLN A 135 4.78 -11.10 -5.99
N PHE A 136 5.11 -11.58 -4.79
CA PHE A 136 5.30 -10.74 -3.62
C PHE A 136 6.76 -10.68 -3.22
N CYS A 137 7.12 -9.56 -2.59
CA CYS A 137 8.46 -9.39 -2.05
C CYS A 137 8.68 -10.30 -0.83
N PRO A 138 9.75 -11.13 -0.82
CA PRO A 138 10.02 -12.01 0.32
C PRO A 138 10.11 -11.30 1.67
N GLN A 139 10.71 -10.09 1.69
CA GLN A 139 10.86 -9.28 2.91
C GLN A 139 9.51 -8.83 3.48
N VAL A 140 8.53 -8.55 2.62
CA VAL A 140 7.19 -8.14 3.05
C VAL A 140 6.42 -9.35 3.57
N ILE A 141 6.52 -10.49 2.87
CA ILE A 141 5.90 -11.75 3.29
C ILE A 141 6.40 -12.20 4.66
N GLU A 142 7.71 -12.13 4.91
CA GLU A 142 8.30 -12.45 6.21
C GLU A 142 7.71 -11.58 7.33
N GLY A 143 7.47 -10.29 7.07
CA GLY A 143 6.81 -9.39 8.01
C GLY A 143 5.38 -9.79 8.35
N VAL A 144 4.61 -10.25 7.36
CA VAL A 144 3.22 -10.72 7.55
C VAL A 144 3.19 -12.04 8.33
N ALA A 145 4.03 -13.00 7.95
CA ALA A 145 4.07 -14.34 8.54
C ALA A 145 4.61 -14.34 9.98
N GLY A 146 5.59 -13.48 10.28
CA GLY A 146 6.21 -13.39 11.59
C GLY A 146 5.31 -12.79 12.68
N GLY A 147 4.15 -12.23 12.34
CA GLY A 147 3.27 -11.49 13.27
C GLY A 147 3.95 -10.27 13.91
N ARG A 148 5.12 -9.87 13.41
CA ARG A 148 5.92 -8.75 13.93
C ARG A 148 5.45 -7.47 13.26
N TYR A 149 4.29 -6.98 13.69
CA TYR A 149 3.83 -5.64 13.35
C TYR A 149 4.45 -4.59 14.28
N GLU A 150 5.78 -4.57 14.40
CA GLU A 150 6.51 -3.42 14.96
C GLU A 150 7.14 -2.66 13.80
N PHE A 151 6.33 -1.86 13.11
CA PHE A 151 6.87 -0.70 12.42
C PHE A 151 7.10 0.36 13.49
N SER A 152 8.29 0.39 14.07
CA SER A 152 8.72 1.55 14.85
C SER A 152 8.82 2.74 13.90
N CYS A 153 7.72 3.48 13.74
CA CYS A 153 7.80 4.87 13.40
C CYS A 153 8.56 5.51 14.57
N GLY A 154 9.84 5.79 14.38
CA GLY A 154 10.69 6.45 15.36
C GLY A 154 10.24 7.89 15.56
N PHE A 155 9.13 8.07 16.26
CA PHE A 155 8.70 9.36 16.79
C PHE A 155 9.16 9.46 18.24
N SER A 156 10.38 9.96 18.46
CA SER A 156 10.72 10.61 19.72
C SER A 156 10.21 12.04 19.63
N TYR A 157 9.01 12.31 20.16
CA TYR A 157 8.58 13.69 20.37
C TYR A 157 9.33 14.27 21.58
N GLY A 158 10.52 14.81 21.33
CA GLY A 158 11.20 15.67 22.26
C GLY A 158 10.83 17.11 21.96
N MET A 159 9.85 17.68 22.68
CA MET A 159 9.90 19.07 23.12
C MET A 159 8.82 19.42 24.16
N SER A 160 9.34 19.71 25.36
CA SER A 160 8.89 20.65 26.40
C SER A 160 7.40 20.82 26.69
N ALA A 161 6.95 20.20 27.78
CA ALA A 161 6.00 20.85 28.68
C ALA A 161 6.78 21.33 29.92
N ASN A 162 7.12 22.61 29.94
CA ASN A 162 7.52 23.27 31.17
C ASN A 162 6.25 23.88 31.80
N ALA A 163 6.17 23.78 33.13
CA ALA A 163 5.10 24.25 34.03
C ALA A 163 3.80 23.41 34.05
N ALA A 164 3.67 22.53 35.04
CA ALA A 164 3.15 22.91 36.36
C ALA A 164 2.85 21.69 37.25
N SER A 165 3.47 21.71 38.44
CA SER A 165 2.94 21.22 39.72
C SER A 165 2.69 19.72 39.96
N SER A 166 3.65 19.10 40.65
CA SER A 166 3.46 18.34 41.91
C SER A 166 2.12 17.62 42.14
N ALA A 167 2.14 16.29 42.07
CA ALA A 167 1.48 15.45 43.08
C ALA A 167 2.15 14.07 43.14
N VAL A 168 2.97 13.89 44.17
CA VAL A 168 3.33 12.59 44.74
C VAL A 168 2.03 11.93 45.21
N LEU A 169 1.75 10.70 44.79
CA LEU A 169 0.92 9.76 45.56
C LEU A 169 1.36 8.33 45.26
N THR A 170 2.23 7.87 46.14
CA THR A 170 2.61 6.49 46.39
C THR A 170 1.40 5.58 46.61
N SER A 171 1.50 4.38 46.07
CA SER A 171 0.76 3.17 46.42
C SER A 171 0.47 3.02 47.91
N MET A 172 -0.75 2.58 48.23
CA MET A 172 -1.09 1.92 49.50
C MET A 172 -1.73 0.56 49.18
N PRO A 173 -1.33 -0.54 49.86
CA PRO A 173 -1.92 -1.87 49.68
C PRO A 173 -3.04 -2.19 50.67
N ARG A 174 -3.88 -3.12 50.23
CA ARG A 174 -5.02 -3.84 50.86
C ARG A 174 -6.35 -3.10 50.94
#